data_AF-A0A8T5G3R1-F1
#
_entry.id   AF-A0A8T5G3R1-F1
#
_cell.length_a   1.000
_cell.length_b   1.000
_cell.length_c   1.000
_cell.angle_alpha   90.00
_cell.angle_beta   90.00
_cell.angle_gamma   90.00
#
_symmetry.space_group_name_H-M   'P 1'
#
loop_
_entity.id
_entity.type
_entity.pdbx_description
1 polymer ?
#
loop_
_entity_poly.entity_id
_entity_poly.type
_entity_poly.pdbx_seq_one_letter_code
_entity_poly.pdbx_strand_id
1 'polypeptide(L)'
;MSTERAERELLRPIEAHELHGKSSFLKYFWKAISALMLIIILSYMLTNYSVRTILVGKMDSDVVSEGVLESEYGVVIFTNGVYTGLKELYHENEKEFKACVLGKYLDGQYILDELFLPKMHFQDYDQVISSPCPERTLIDLHSHPQQHCTFSEVDLNGFTPIEENTLLGVMCSDDRFILRR
;
A
#
# COMPACT_ATOMS: atom_id res chain seq x y z
N MET A 1 76.80 -15.30 -10.03
CA MET A 1 75.49 -15.76 -10.51
C MET A 1 74.99 -14.67 -11.44
N SER A 2 75.06 -14.90 -12.77
CA SER A 2 75.08 -13.82 -13.76
C SER A 2 73.69 -13.26 -14.06
N THR A 3 73.65 -11.95 -14.25
CA THR A 3 72.52 -11.12 -14.71
C THR A 3 71.84 -11.68 -15.97
N GLU A 4 72.58 -12.37 -16.84
CA GLU A 4 72.05 -13.04 -18.03
C GLU A 4 71.00 -14.13 -17.72
N ARG A 5 71.06 -14.76 -16.54
CA ARG A 5 70.09 -15.80 -16.18
C ARG A 5 68.73 -15.18 -15.81
N ALA A 6 68.75 -14.01 -15.18
CA ALA A 6 67.55 -13.25 -14.82
C ALA A 6 66.89 -12.63 -16.06
N GLU A 7 67.67 -12.11 -17.02
CA GLU A 7 67.13 -11.57 -18.26
C GLU A 7 66.47 -12.65 -19.15
N ARG A 8 67.04 -13.87 -19.17
CA ARG A 8 66.45 -14.99 -19.91
C ARG A 8 65.14 -15.50 -19.32
N GLU A 9 64.96 -15.35 -18.01
CA GLU A 9 63.73 -15.73 -17.32
C GLU A 9 62.61 -14.70 -17.51
N LEU A 10 62.97 -13.41 -17.58
CA LEU A 10 62.06 -12.29 -17.87
C LEU A 10 61.56 -12.25 -19.32
N LEU A 11 62.35 -12.74 -20.27
CA LEU A 11 62.00 -12.78 -21.69
C LEU A 11 61.34 -14.09 -22.14
N ARG A 12 61.00 -14.99 -21.20
CA ARG A 12 60.31 -16.23 -21.56
C ARG A 12 58.92 -15.85 -22.12
N PRO A 13 58.57 -16.29 -23.34
CA PRO A 13 57.25 -16.03 -23.90
C PRO A 13 56.20 -16.66 -22.98
N ILE A 14 55.25 -15.84 -22.53
CA ILE A 14 54.12 -16.29 -21.71
C ILE A 14 53.36 -17.32 -22.52
N GLU A 15 53.37 -18.57 -22.08
CA GLU A 15 52.72 -19.66 -22.81
C GLU A 15 51.20 -19.45 -22.80
N ALA A 16 50.56 -19.55 -23.98
CA ALA A 16 49.13 -19.27 -24.16
C ALA A 16 48.20 -20.11 -23.27
N HIS A 17 48.69 -21.23 -22.72
CA HIS A 17 47.94 -22.08 -21.81
C HIS A 17 47.71 -21.44 -20.42
N GLU A 18 48.56 -20.51 -19.98
CA GLU A 18 48.38 -19.76 -18.72
C GLU A 18 47.28 -18.70 -18.80
N LEU A 19 46.94 -18.24 -20.01
CA LEU A 19 45.89 -17.25 -20.24
C LEU A 19 44.48 -17.87 -20.26
N HIS A 20 44.37 -19.18 -20.46
CA HIS A 20 43.07 -19.83 -20.67
C HIS A 20 42.28 -20.10 -19.37
N GLY A 21 42.96 -20.21 -18.23
CA GLY A 21 42.34 -20.43 -16.91
C GLY A 21 41.63 -19.20 -16.32
N LYS A 22 41.91 -17.99 -16.84
CA LYS A 22 41.41 -16.73 -16.28
C LYS A 22 40.02 -16.32 -16.80
N SER A 23 39.56 -16.91 -17.91
CA SER A 23 38.34 -16.46 -18.61
C SER A 23 37.04 -16.93 -17.96
N SER A 24 37.04 -18.08 -17.28
CA SER A 24 35.84 -18.63 -16.62
C SER A 24 35.55 -17.90 -15.30
N PHE A 25 36.57 -17.65 -14.48
CA PHE A 25 36.44 -16.92 -13.22
C PHE A 25 35.86 -15.51 -13.43
N LEU A 26 36.38 -14.78 -14.43
CA LEU A 26 35.90 -13.44 -14.75
C LEU A 26 34.41 -13.41 -15.14
N LYS A 27 33.93 -14.44 -15.86
CA LYS A 27 32.50 -14.58 -16.22
C LYS A 27 31.61 -14.75 -14.99
N TYR A 28 32.01 -15.59 -14.03
CA TYR A 28 31.25 -15.78 -12.79
C TYR A 28 31.29 -14.55 -11.90
N PHE A 29 32.44 -13.88 -11.83
CA PHE A 29 32.60 -12.63 -11.08
C PHE A 29 31.65 -11.53 -11.60
N TRP A 30 31.56 -11.33 -12.91
CA TRP A 30 30.61 -10.36 -13.48
C TRP A 30 29.14 -10.75 -13.27
N LYS A 31 28.80 -12.04 -13.32
CA LYS A 31 27.46 -12.52 -12.97
C LYS A 31 27.13 -12.23 -11.50
N ALA A 32 28.08 -12.45 -10.59
CA ALA A 32 27.92 -12.18 -9.16
C ALA A 32 27.74 -10.68 -8.90
N ILE A 33 28.57 -9.82 -9.52
CA ILE A 33 28.41 -8.36 -9.45
C ILE A 33 27.05 -7.93 -10.00
N SER A 34 26.64 -8.45 -11.16
CA SER A 34 25.33 -8.11 -11.75
C SER A 34 24.17 -8.50 -10.84
N ALA A 35 24.21 -9.70 -10.25
CA ALA A 35 23.22 -10.14 -9.27
C ALA A 35 23.23 -9.27 -8.00
N LEU A 36 24.41 -8.91 -7.49
CA LEU A 36 24.54 -8.02 -6.34
C LEU A 36 23.96 -6.63 -6.63
N MET A 37 24.26 -6.06 -7.81
CA MET A 37 23.70 -4.76 -8.22
C MET A 37 22.18 -4.82 -8.34
N LEU A 38 21.63 -5.90 -8.88
CA LEU A 38 20.18 -6.10 -8.94
C LEU A 38 19.56 -6.16 -7.53
N ILE A 39 20.19 -6.90 -6.60
CA ILE A 39 19.74 -6.99 -5.21
C ILE A 39 19.79 -5.62 -4.53
N ILE A 40 20.84 -4.82 -4.76
CA ILE A 40 20.95 -3.47 -4.20
C ILE A 40 19.84 -2.57 -4.76
N ILE A 41 19.56 -2.62 -6.07
CA ILE A 41 18.48 -1.84 -6.68
C ILE A 41 17.12 -2.25 -6.10
N LEU A 42 16.85 -3.56 -5.98
CA LEU A 42 15.61 -4.05 -5.38
C LEU A 42 15.49 -3.65 -3.91
N SER A 43 16.58 -3.75 -3.14
CA SER A 43 16.64 -3.29 -1.76
C SER A 43 16.35 -1.80 -1.65
N TYR A 44 16.96 -0.98 -2.51
CA TYR A 44 16.71 0.47 -2.55
C TYR A 44 15.24 0.79 -2.87
N MET A 45 14.64 0.11 -3.84
CA MET A 45 13.22 0.26 -4.17
C MET A 45 12.32 -0.12 -2.98
N LEU A 46 12.65 -1.20 -2.26
CA LEU A 46 11.91 -1.63 -1.06
C LEU A 46 12.14 -0.72 0.17
N THR A 47 13.21 0.06 0.19
CA THR A 47 13.44 1.10 1.21
C THR A 47 12.75 2.43 0.89
N ASN A 48 12.29 2.63 -0.35
CA ASN A 48 11.54 3.83 -0.70
C ASN A 48 10.19 3.83 0.04
N TYR A 49 9.93 4.92 0.76
CA TYR A 49 8.74 5.11 1.60
C TYR A 49 7.44 4.85 0.82
N SER A 50 7.33 5.37 -0.41
CA SER A 50 6.12 5.23 -1.23
C SER A 50 5.81 3.79 -1.62
N VAL A 51 6.84 2.96 -1.85
CA VAL A 51 6.64 1.54 -2.18
C VAL A 51 6.18 0.76 -0.96
N ARG A 52 6.72 1.10 0.22
CA ARG A 52 6.30 0.48 1.48
C ARG A 52 4.86 0.82 1.84
N THR A 53 4.43 2.07 1.71
CA THR A 53 3.06 2.47 2.07
C THR A 53 2.01 1.77 1.20
N ILE A 54 2.26 1.60 -0.09
CA ILE A 54 1.37 0.85 -0.99
C ILE A 54 1.29 -0.63 -0.61
N LEU A 55 2.44 -1.26 -0.30
CA LEU A 55 2.48 -2.67 0.11
C LEU A 55 1.76 -2.90 1.44
N VAL A 56 2.04 -2.06 2.44
CA VAL A 56 1.39 -2.11 3.76
C VAL A 56 -0.11 -1.89 3.61
N GLY A 57 -0.53 -0.88 2.85
CA GLY A 57 -1.95 -0.63 2.66
C GLY A 57 -2.70 -1.77 1.95
N LYS A 58 -2.05 -2.53 1.07
CA LYS A 58 -2.65 -3.74 0.49
C LYS A 58 -2.76 -4.91 1.47
N MET A 59 -1.89 -4.96 2.48
CA MET A 59 -1.92 -5.99 3.51
C MET A 59 -2.92 -5.66 4.62
N ASP A 60 -3.08 -4.38 4.94
CA ASP A 60 -3.95 -3.90 6.02
C ASP A 60 -5.38 -3.59 5.53
N SER A 61 -5.62 -3.62 4.22
CA SER A 61 -6.97 -3.45 3.66
C SER A 61 -7.66 -4.78 3.37
N ASP A 62 -8.95 -4.81 3.68
CA ASP A 62 -9.86 -5.89 3.37
C ASP A 62 -10.53 -5.64 2.01
N VAL A 63 -10.91 -6.71 1.33
CA VAL A 63 -11.55 -6.67 0.01
C VAL A 63 -13.04 -6.95 0.14
N VAL A 64 -13.87 -6.10 -0.46
CA VAL A 64 -15.32 -6.34 -0.56
C VAL A 64 -15.58 -7.37 -1.66
N SER A 65 -16.24 -8.47 -1.31
CA SER A 65 -16.74 -9.47 -2.25
C SER A 65 -18.26 -9.55 -2.16
N GLU A 66 -18.96 -9.34 -3.26
CA GLU A 66 -20.43 -9.40 -3.33
C GLU A 66 -21.16 -8.50 -2.32
N GLY A 67 -20.58 -7.33 -2.00
CA GLY A 67 -21.13 -6.39 -1.02
C GLY A 67 -20.91 -6.82 0.44
N VAL A 68 -20.03 -7.80 0.68
CA VAL A 68 -19.63 -8.24 2.02
C VAL A 68 -18.14 -7.98 2.21
N LEU A 69 -17.79 -7.45 3.37
CA LEU A 69 -16.43 -7.17 3.80
C LEU A 69 -16.21 -7.84 5.16
N GLU A 70 -15.35 -8.84 5.20
CA GLU A 70 -14.93 -9.49 6.44
C GLU A 70 -13.72 -8.73 6.99
N SER A 71 -13.82 -8.29 8.25
CA SER A 71 -12.76 -7.55 8.95
C SER A 71 -12.52 -8.12 10.34
N GLU A 72 -11.45 -7.69 11.01
CA GLU A 72 -11.21 -8.04 12.41
C GLU A 72 -12.28 -7.51 13.38
N TYR A 73 -13.04 -6.48 12.98
CA TYR A 73 -14.08 -5.85 13.80
C TYR A 73 -15.47 -6.48 13.63
N GLY A 74 -15.65 -7.34 12.63
CA GLY A 74 -16.93 -7.96 12.30
C GLY A 74 -17.16 -8.08 10.79
N VAL A 75 -18.38 -8.50 10.43
CA VAL A 75 -18.81 -8.61 9.02
C VAL A 75 -19.57 -7.36 8.63
N VAL A 76 -19.09 -6.65 7.63
CA VAL A 76 -19.77 -5.49 7.05
C VAL A 76 -20.54 -5.91 5.82
N ILE A 77 -21.84 -5.64 5.80
CA ILE A 77 -22.77 -6.03 4.75
C ILE A 77 -23.37 -4.76 4.15
N PHE A 78 -22.98 -4.45 2.92
CA PHE A 78 -23.52 -3.34 2.17
C PHE A 78 -24.82 -3.75 1.47
N THR A 79 -25.93 -3.12 1.85
CA THR A 79 -27.26 -3.35 1.28
C THR A 79 -27.74 -2.14 0.49
N ASN A 80 -28.90 -2.23 -0.17
CA ASN A 80 -29.58 -1.12 -0.86
C ASN A 80 -28.72 -0.31 -1.84
N GLY A 81 -27.69 -0.93 -2.44
CA GLY A 81 -26.80 -0.24 -3.39
C GLY A 81 -25.80 0.72 -2.74
N VAL A 82 -25.65 0.74 -1.42
CA VAL A 82 -24.65 1.57 -0.71
C VAL A 82 -23.25 1.35 -1.29
N TYR A 83 -22.86 0.09 -1.51
CA TYR A 83 -21.55 -0.22 -2.09
C TYR A 83 -21.38 0.33 -3.52
N THR A 84 -22.43 0.26 -4.34
CA THR A 84 -22.41 0.85 -5.69
C THR A 84 -22.28 2.38 -5.60
N GLY A 85 -23.05 3.03 -4.73
CA GLY A 85 -22.97 4.48 -4.53
C GLY A 85 -21.60 4.94 -4.03
N LEU A 86 -20.96 4.18 -3.14
CA LEU A 86 -19.58 4.47 -2.70
C LEU A 86 -18.57 4.38 -3.85
N LYS A 87 -18.70 3.40 -4.73
CA LYS A 87 -17.85 3.30 -5.94
C LYS A 87 -18.08 4.46 -6.89
N GLU A 88 -19.33 4.83 -7.13
CA GLU A 88 -19.66 5.98 -7.97
C GLU A 88 -19.02 7.26 -7.41
N LEU A 89 -19.15 7.51 -6.11
CA LEU A 89 -18.50 8.65 -5.46
C LEU A 89 -16.98 8.60 -5.56
N TYR A 90 -16.37 7.43 -5.43
CA TYR A 90 -14.93 7.27 -5.59
C TYR A 90 -14.45 7.63 -6.99
N HIS A 91 -15.21 7.30 -8.03
CA HIS A 91 -14.88 7.64 -9.42
C HIS A 91 -15.21 9.09 -9.77
N GLU A 92 -16.24 9.67 -9.16
CA GLU A 92 -16.64 11.07 -9.39
C GLU A 92 -15.70 12.08 -8.72
N ASN A 93 -14.94 11.67 -7.70
CA ASN A 93 -14.06 12.54 -6.94
C ASN A 93 -12.58 12.19 -7.19
N GLU A 94 -11.87 13.08 -7.89
CA GLU A 94 -10.41 12.96 -8.03
C GLU A 94 -9.65 13.18 -6.70
N LYS A 95 -10.30 13.85 -5.75
CA LYS A 95 -9.80 14.20 -4.41
C LYS A 95 -10.46 13.34 -3.33
N GLU A 96 -10.00 13.48 -2.09
CA GLU A 96 -10.65 12.83 -0.96
C GLU A 96 -12.11 13.31 -0.79
N PHE A 97 -13.00 12.36 -0.47
CA PHE A 97 -14.37 12.63 -0.07
C PHE A 97 -14.66 12.05 1.30
N LYS A 98 -15.69 12.58 1.96
CA LYS A 98 -16.23 12.05 3.22
C LYS A 98 -17.63 11.50 2.97
N ALA A 99 -17.92 10.35 3.56
CA ALA A 99 -19.25 9.76 3.58
C ALA A 99 -19.53 9.13 4.95
N CYS A 100 -20.76 9.24 5.40
CA CYS A 100 -21.23 8.58 6.60
C CYS A 100 -22.08 7.40 6.12
N VAL A 101 -21.71 6.19 6.53
CA VAL A 101 -22.47 4.99 6.19
C VAL A 101 -23.30 4.58 7.40
N LEU A 102 -24.62 4.66 7.23
CA LEU A 102 -25.60 4.42 8.28
C LEU A 102 -26.14 3.00 8.17
N GLY A 103 -26.65 2.49 9.28
CA GLY A 103 -27.22 1.16 9.30
C GLY A 103 -27.60 0.67 10.69
N LYS A 104 -27.46 -0.64 10.90
CA LYS A 104 -27.67 -1.30 12.20
C LYS A 104 -26.54 -2.29 12.49
N TYR A 105 -26.09 -2.29 13.74
CA TYR A 105 -25.16 -3.29 14.26
C TYR A 105 -25.94 -4.36 15.02
N LEU A 106 -25.84 -5.62 14.58
CA LEU A 106 -26.54 -6.76 15.19
C LEU A 106 -25.64 -8.01 15.15
N ASP A 107 -25.43 -8.64 16.31
CA ASP A 107 -24.71 -9.92 16.43
C ASP A 107 -23.34 -9.95 15.72
N GLY A 108 -22.56 -8.87 15.84
CA GLY A 108 -21.23 -8.76 15.21
C GLY A 108 -21.25 -8.37 13.73
N GLN A 109 -22.43 -8.02 13.19
CA GLN A 109 -22.60 -7.64 11.79
C GLN A 109 -23.00 -6.18 11.67
N TYR A 110 -22.33 -5.47 10.77
CA TYR A 110 -22.61 -4.11 10.37
C TYR A 110 -23.46 -4.14 9.10
N ILE A 111 -24.79 -4.00 9.24
CA ILE A 111 -25.71 -3.99 8.12
C ILE A 111 -25.89 -2.53 7.69
N LEU A 112 -25.27 -2.17 6.57
CA LEU A 112 -25.21 -0.80 6.05
C LEU A 112 -26.25 -0.62 4.96
N ASP A 113 -27.17 0.32 5.14
CA ASP A 113 -28.37 0.44 4.28
C ASP A 113 -28.61 1.85 3.73
N GLU A 114 -27.85 2.83 4.20
CA GLU A 114 -27.99 4.22 3.82
C GLU A 114 -26.63 4.93 3.73
N LEU A 115 -26.52 5.84 2.77
CA LEU A 115 -25.33 6.67 2.53
C LEU A 115 -25.71 8.13 2.75
N PHE A 116 -25.00 8.80 3.66
CA PHE A 116 -25.16 10.22 3.92
C PHE A 116 -23.86 10.97 3.57
N LEU A 117 -23.97 12.02 2.77
CA LEU A 117 -22.83 12.84 2.37
C LEU A 117 -22.84 14.14 3.18
N PRO A 118 -21.94 14.30 4.17
CA PRO A 118 -21.86 15.53 4.91
C PRO A 118 -21.42 16.67 4.00
N LYS A 119 -21.75 17.90 4.39
CA LYS A 119 -21.29 19.08 3.64
C LYS A 119 -19.78 19.20 3.74
N MET A 120 -19.10 19.08 2.60
CA MET A 120 -17.67 19.29 2.48
C MET A 120 -17.33 20.78 2.62
N HIS A 121 -16.45 21.12 3.55
CA HIS A 121 -15.94 22.48 3.76
C HIS A 121 -14.58 22.68 3.06
N PHE A 122 -13.78 21.62 3.00
CA PHE A 122 -12.48 21.59 2.34
C PHE A 122 -12.19 20.19 1.81
N GLN A 123 -11.59 20.11 0.62
CA GLN A 123 -11.18 18.87 -0.03
C GLN A 123 -9.85 19.07 -0.75
N ASP A 124 -8.86 18.26 -0.37
CA ASP A 124 -7.61 18.09 -1.08
C ASP A 124 -7.28 16.59 -1.27
N TYR A 125 -6.07 16.28 -1.71
CA TYR A 125 -5.62 14.90 -1.94
C TYR A 125 -5.22 14.14 -0.66
N ASP A 126 -5.00 14.86 0.44
CA ASP A 126 -4.49 14.35 1.71
C ASP A 126 -5.26 14.86 2.93
N GLN A 127 -6.31 15.63 2.69
CA GLN A 127 -7.13 16.17 3.76
C GLN A 127 -8.55 16.46 3.29
N VAL A 128 -9.48 16.06 4.14
CA VAL A 128 -10.89 16.33 3.96
C VAL A 128 -11.51 16.89 5.24
N ILE A 129 -12.16 18.07 5.14
CA ILE A 129 -12.87 18.70 6.27
C ILE A 129 -14.34 18.80 5.88
N SER A 130 -15.21 18.25 6.72
CA SER A 130 -16.65 18.20 6.46
C SER A 130 -17.44 18.49 7.73
N SER A 131 -18.74 18.69 7.57
CA SER A 131 -19.68 18.70 8.69
C SER A 131 -19.70 17.32 9.38
N PRO A 132 -20.01 17.25 10.69
CA PRO A 132 -20.10 15.98 11.39
C PRO A 132 -21.13 15.03 10.77
N CYS A 133 -20.84 13.73 10.86
CA CYS A 133 -21.79 12.69 10.51
C CYS A 133 -22.96 12.66 11.51
N PRO A 134 -24.16 12.26 11.06
CA PRO A 134 -25.32 12.15 11.94
C PRO A 134 -25.18 10.97 12.93
N GLU A 135 -26.02 10.98 13.96
CA GLU A 135 -26.25 9.81 14.80
C GLU A 135 -26.68 8.60 13.94
N ARG A 136 -26.44 7.37 14.43
CA ARG A 136 -26.59 6.09 13.69
C ARG A 136 -25.54 5.82 12.61
N THR A 137 -24.51 6.65 12.50
CA THR A 137 -23.36 6.37 11.61
C THR A 137 -22.57 5.19 12.17
N LEU A 138 -22.49 4.12 11.37
CA LEU A 138 -21.72 2.92 11.71
C LEU A 138 -20.31 2.96 11.13
N ILE A 139 -20.14 3.56 9.96
CA ILE A 139 -18.83 3.80 9.38
C ILE A 139 -18.69 5.28 9.04
N ASP A 140 -17.76 5.94 9.73
CA ASP A 140 -17.29 7.27 9.40
C ASP A 140 -16.21 7.15 8.32
N LEU A 141 -16.62 7.21 7.05
CA LEU A 141 -15.79 6.86 5.91
C LEU A 141 -15.19 8.10 5.26
N HIS A 142 -13.91 8.07 4.90
CA HIS A 142 -13.36 8.92 3.85
C HIS A 142 -12.64 8.11 2.78
N SER A 143 -12.27 8.74 1.66
CA SER A 143 -11.47 8.10 0.63
C SER A 143 -10.04 8.56 0.62
N HIS A 144 -9.11 7.69 0.23
CA HIS A 144 -7.76 8.05 -0.17
C HIS A 144 -7.57 7.74 -1.65
N PRO A 145 -7.31 8.75 -2.51
CA PRO A 145 -6.97 8.51 -3.91
C PRO A 145 -5.60 7.79 -4.02
N GLN A 146 -5.37 7.10 -5.14
CA GLN A 146 -4.06 6.50 -5.52
C GLN A 146 -3.58 5.28 -4.72
N GLN A 147 -4.48 4.41 -4.23
CA GLN A 147 -4.13 3.14 -3.57
C GLN A 147 -3.35 3.27 -2.25
N HIS A 148 -3.39 4.43 -1.60
CA HIS A 148 -2.83 4.63 -0.26
C HIS A 148 -3.83 4.18 0.81
N CYS A 149 -3.95 2.87 1.00
CA CYS A 149 -4.82 2.25 2.01
C CYS A 149 -4.20 2.26 3.43
N THR A 150 -3.87 3.43 3.97
CA THR A 150 -3.33 3.53 5.34
C THR A 150 -3.88 4.77 6.03
N PHE A 151 -4.28 4.66 7.29
CA PHE A 151 -4.65 5.85 8.08
C PHE A 151 -3.44 6.75 8.33
N SER A 152 -3.60 8.04 8.11
CA SER A 152 -2.65 9.06 8.55
C SER A 152 -2.75 9.29 10.06
N GLU A 153 -1.73 9.91 10.65
CA GLU A 153 -1.83 10.35 12.06
C GLU A 153 -2.95 11.38 12.27
N VAL A 154 -3.28 12.16 11.23
CA VAL A 154 -4.36 13.15 11.27
C VAL A 154 -5.72 12.43 11.32
N ASP A 155 -5.90 11.36 10.56
CA ASP A 155 -7.14 10.56 10.58
C ASP A 155 -7.37 9.95 11.96
N LEU A 156 -6.33 9.36 12.54
CA LEU A 156 -6.41 8.70 13.85
C LEU A 156 -6.67 9.69 14.99
N ASN A 157 -6.06 10.87 14.93
CA ASN A 157 -6.25 11.90 15.97
C ASN A 157 -7.56 12.69 15.78
N GLY A 158 -8.07 12.77 14.55
CA GLY A 158 -9.31 13.47 14.21
C GLY A 158 -10.57 12.62 14.42
N PHE A 159 -10.42 11.30 14.47
CA PHE A 159 -11.55 10.40 14.68
C PHE A 159 -12.02 10.40 16.14
N THR A 160 -13.30 10.67 16.33
CA THR A 160 -14.01 10.46 17.59
C THR A 160 -15.24 9.62 17.27
N PRO A 161 -15.36 8.39 17.81
CA PRO A 161 -16.53 7.56 17.56
C PRO A 161 -17.82 8.28 17.91
N ILE A 162 -18.78 8.28 16.99
CA ILE A 162 -20.09 8.90 17.16
C ILE A 162 -20.92 8.07 18.14
N GLU A 163 -20.84 6.75 18.01
CA GLU A 163 -21.39 5.73 18.91
C GLU A 163 -20.32 4.67 19.21
N GLU A 164 -20.55 3.82 20.23
CA GLU A 164 -19.61 2.77 20.67
C GLU A 164 -19.17 1.83 19.53
N ASN A 165 -20.07 1.60 18.56
CA ASN A 165 -19.81 0.71 17.42
C ASN A 165 -19.41 1.47 16.15
N THR A 166 -19.23 2.78 16.17
CA THR A 166 -18.78 3.51 14.97
C THR A 166 -17.35 3.11 14.64
N LEU A 167 -17.10 2.72 13.39
CA LEU A 167 -15.79 2.47 12.84
C LEU A 167 -15.33 3.68 12.02
N LEU A 168 -14.04 4.00 12.11
CA LEU A 168 -13.35 4.80 11.11
C LEU A 168 -13.09 3.92 9.89
N GLY A 169 -13.48 4.38 8.71
CA GLY A 169 -13.23 3.66 7.47
C GLY A 169 -12.47 4.51 6.45
N VAL A 170 -11.57 3.88 5.70
CA VAL A 170 -10.98 4.48 4.50
C VAL A 170 -11.26 3.60 3.30
N MET A 171 -11.85 4.20 2.25
CA MET A 171 -12.00 3.59 0.93
C MET A 171 -10.83 4.01 0.03
N CYS A 172 -10.10 3.05 -0.51
CA CYS A 172 -8.86 3.33 -1.24
C CYS A 172 -8.72 2.61 -2.58
N SER A 173 -9.70 1.79 -2.94
CA SER A 173 -10.08 1.42 -4.31
C SER A 173 -11.56 1.03 -4.37
N ASP A 174 -12.06 0.72 -5.55
CA ASP A 174 -13.44 0.24 -5.79
C ASP A 174 -13.89 -0.87 -4.83
N ASP A 175 -12.96 -1.72 -4.41
CA ASP A 175 -13.18 -2.93 -3.65
C ASP A 175 -12.37 -3.00 -2.35
N ARG A 176 -11.62 -1.96 -1.97
CA ARG A 176 -10.74 -2.02 -0.80
C ARG A 176 -11.05 -0.97 0.25
N PHE A 177 -11.16 -1.48 1.47
CA PHE A 177 -11.47 -0.71 2.66
C PHE A 177 -10.50 -1.10 3.76
N ILE A 178 -10.09 -0.11 4.56
CA ILE A 178 -9.44 -0.35 5.84
C ILE A 178 -10.35 0.20 6.92
N LEU A 179 -10.57 -0.59 7.97
CA LEU A 179 -11.45 -0.24 9.08
C LEU A 179 -10.66 -0.15 10.37
N ARG A 180 -11.12 0.69 11.29
CA ARG A 180 -10.56 0.83 12.63
C ARG A 180 -11.62 1.26 13.63
N ARG A 181 -11.47 0.83 14.87
CA ARG A 181 -12.26 1.30 16.00
C ARG A 181 -11.51 2.36 16.81
#